data_AF-A0A952AXG2-F1
#
_entry.id   AF-A0A952AXG2-F1
#
_cell.length_a   1.000
_cell.length_b   1.000
_cell.length_c   1.000
_cell.angle_alpha   90.00
_cell.angle_beta   90.00
_cell.angle_gamma   90.00
#
_symmetry.space_group_name_H-M   'P 1'
#
loop_
_entity.id
_entity.type
_entity.pdbx_description
1 polymer ?
#
loop_
_entity_poly.entity_id
_entity_poly.type
_entity_poly.pdbx_seq_one_letter_code
_entity_poly.pdbx_strand_id
1 'polypeptide(L)'
;MKKVCRKVFRNIPFLLTIVFLLVSLIANISEGQQKKMPRGYNPKINIGEFPPDFELPRLVIETDETGKSQGVISETDTVKLSSFRGKKPVCMIMSSYT
;
A
#
# COMPACT_ATOMS: atom_id res chain seq x y z
N MET A 1 21.04 46.23 25.95
CA MET A 1 19.93 45.27 26.14
C MET A 1 20.26 43.96 25.40
N LYS A 2 20.91 42.98 26.05
CA LYS A 2 21.39 41.72 25.42
C LYS A 2 21.29 40.54 26.41
N LYS A 3 20.09 40.16 26.85
CA LYS A 3 19.93 39.02 27.79
C LYS A 3 18.69 38.13 27.58
N VAL A 4 17.97 38.24 26.45
CA VAL A 4 16.76 37.40 26.23
C VAL A 4 17.03 36.18 25.32
N CYS A 5 18.10 36.20 24.52
CA CYS A 5 18.33 35.21 23.46
C CYS A 5 19.14 33.95 23.87
N ARG A 6 19.30 33.65 25.17
CA ARG A 6 20.07 32.45 25.62
C ARG A 6 19.23 31.29 26.13
N LYS A 7 17.93 31.48 26.39
CA LYS A 7 17.10 30.44 27.03
C LYS A 7 16.40 29.51 26.02
N VAL A 8 16.13 29.98 24.81
CA VAL A 8 15.50 29.19 23.73
C VAL A 8 16.46 28.15 23.15
N PHE A 9 17.77 28.44 23.14
CA PHE A 9 18.78 27.58 22.52
C PHE A 9 19.11 26.29 23.31
N ARG A 10 18.72 26.19 24.60
CA ARG A 10 18.96 24.98 25.42
C ARG A 10 17.97 23.83 25.17
N ASN A 11 16.81 24.11 24.57
CA ASN A 11 15.75 23.11 24.38
C ASN A 11 15.63 22.58 22.94
N ILE A 12 16.45 23.08 22.03
CA ILE A 12 16.50 22.62 20.62
C ILE A 12 16.85 21.13 20.50
N PRO A 13 17.83 20.55 21.23
CA PRO A 13 18.13 19.13 21.09
C PRO A 13 16.97 18.24 21.60
N PHE A 14 16.23 18.71 22.61
CA PHE A 14 15.08 18.00 23.18
C PHE A 14 13.86 17.99 22.23
N LEU A 15 13.64 19.08 21.49
CA LEU A 15 12.61 19.15 20.45
C LEU A 15 12.92 18.22 19.27
N LEU A 16 14.19 18.15 18.86
CA LEU A 16 14.62 17.25 17.78
C LEU A 16 14.42 15.77 18.12
N THR A 17 14.69 15.36 19.37
CA THR A 17 14.48 13.97 19.80
C THR A 17 13.00 13.58 19.81
N ILE A 18 12.12 14.51 20.18
CA ILE A 18 10.67 14.28 20.16
C ILE A 18 10.17 14.12 18.73
N VAL A 19 10.61 14.97 17.81
CA VAL A 19 10.23 14.89 16.39
C VAL A 19 10.71 13.58 15.78
N PHE A 20 11.94 13.15 16.07
CA PHE A 20 12.48 11.88 15.57
C PHE A 20 11.68 10.68 16.07
N LEU A 21 11.33 10.64 17.37
CA LEU A 21 10.47 9.61 17.95
C LEU A 21 9.07 9.57 17.29
N LEU A 22 8.50 10.73 16.97
CA LEU A 22 7.20 10.82 16.31
C LEU A 22 7.23 10.26 14.89
N VAL A 23 8.29 10.54 14.13
CA VAL A 23 8.45 10.00 12.77
C VAL A 23 8.63 8.48 12.79
N SER A 24 9.43 7.95 13.73
CA SER A 24 9.58 6.49 13.89
C SER A 24 8.28 5.79 14.30
N LEU A 25 7.44 6.42 15.13
CA LEU A 25 6.14 5.87 15.51
C LEU A 25 5.19 5.77 14.30
N ILE A 26 5.20 6.77 13.41
CA ILE A 26 4.35 6.80 12.21
C ILE A 26 4.79 5.73 11.20
N ALA A 27 6.10 5.48 11.06
CA ALA A 27 6.63 4.45 10.17
C ALA A 27 6.11 3.04 10.54
N ASN A 28 5.99 2.73 11.83
CA ASN A 28 5.52 1.42 12.31
C ASN A 28 4.01 1.21 12.15
N ILE A 29 3.21 2.27 11.91
CA ILE A 29 1.75 2.15 11.70
C ILE A 29 1.43 1.81 10.23
N SER A 30 2.36 2.05 9.30
CA SER A 30 2.17 1.77 7.87
C SER A 30 2.33 0.30 7.49
N GLU A 31 2.81 -0.55 8.40
CA GLU A 31 2.78 -2.01 8.23
C GLU A 31 1.37 -2.51 8.55
N GLY A 32 0.45 -2.22 7.62
CA GLY A 32 -0.90 -2.75 7.62
C GLY A 32 -0.83 -4.27 7.78
N GLN A 33 -1.47 -4.78 8.84
CA GLN A 33 -1.52 -6.20 9.13
C GLN A 33 -2.00 -6.98 7.90
N GLN A 34 -1.06 -7.65 7.24
CA GLN A 34 -1.35 -8.68 6.26
C GLN A 34 -2.05 -9.81 7.01
N LYS A 35 -3.38 -9.81 6.99
CA LYS A 35 -4.18 -10.96 7.42
C LYS A 35 -3.95 -12.06 6.39
N LYS A 36 -2.82 -12.77 6.51
CA LYS A 36 -2.49 -13.93 5.70
C LYS A 36 -3.62 -14.94 5.92
N MET A 37 -4.46 -15.11 4.91
CA MET A 37 -5.47 -16.15 4.93
C MET A 37 -4.74 -17.50 5.10
N PRO A 38 -5.18 -18.35 6.05
CA PRO A 38 -4.57 -19.66 6.23
C PRO A 38 -4.66 -20.44 4.91
N ARG A 39 -3.55 -21.07 4.50
CA ARG A 39 -3.50 -21.89 3.29
C ARG A 39 -4.59 -22.97 3.36
N GLY A 40 -5.49 -22.99 2.38
CA GLY A 40 -6.65 -23.89 2.33
C GLY A 40 -7.99 -23.24 2.64
N TYR A 41 -8.02 -21.96 3.03
CA TYR A 41 -9.26 -21.21 3.14
C TYR A 41 -9.77 -20.80 1.75
N ASN A 42 -10.85 -21.45 1.30
CA ASN A 42 -11.58 -21.03 0.11
C ASN A 42 -12.78 -20.18 0.55
N PRO A 43 -12.74 -18.83 0.44
CA PRO A 43 -13.87 -18.00 0.82
C PRO A 43 -15.06 -18.35 -0.06
N LYS A 44 -16.17 -18.77 0.56
CA LYS A 44 -17.43 -18.96 -0.16
C LYS A 44 -17.91 -17.59 -0.63
N ILE A 45 -18.02 -17.41 -1.95
CA ILE A 45 -18.56 -16.20 -2.55
C ILE A 45 -20.07 -16.42 -2.69
N ASN A 46 -20.87 -15.61 -1.98
CA ASN A 46 -22.33 -15.65 -2.07
C ASN A 46 -22.85 -14.44 -2.85
N ILE A 47 -23.96 -14.64 -3.56
CA ILE A 47 -24.61 -13.56 -4.32
C ILE A 47 -25.20 -12.54 -3.32
N GLY A 48 -24.95 -11.25 -3.56
CA GLY A 48 -25.43 -10.16 -2.71
C GLY A 48 -24.50 -9.79 -1.56
N GLU A 49 -23.48 -10.58 -1.28
CA GLU A 49 -22.44 -10.25 -0.30
C GLU A 49 -21.26 -9.54 -0.97
N PHE A 50 -20.52 -8.75 -0.19
CA PHE A 50 -19.28 -8.15 -0.68
C PHE A 50 -18.23 -9.25 -0.92
N PRO A 51 -17.48 -9.18 -2.04
CA PRO A 51 -16.41 -10.13 -2.27
C PRO A 51 -15.31 -9.99 -1.20
N PRO A 52 -14.57 -11.08 -0.90
CA PRO A 52 -13.43 -11.02 -0.01
C PRO A 52 -12.40 -10.03 -0.56
N ASP A 53 -11.80 -9.23 0.32
CA ASP A 53 -10.76 -8.29 -0.09
C ASP A 53 -9.41 -9.00 -0.20
N PHE A 54 -8.72 -8.79 -1.32
CA PHE A 54 -7.38 -9.31 -1.56
C PHE A 54 -6.56 -8.31 -2.37
N GLU A 55 -5.24 -8.40 -2.22
CA GLU A 55 -4.26 -7.62 -2.96
C GLU A 55 -3.90 -8.34 -4.25
N LEU A 56 -4.11 -7.67 -5.38
CA LEU A 56 -3.77 -8.14 -6.72
C LEU A 56 -2.57 -7.37 -7.25
N PRO A 57 -1.60 -8.01 -7.90
CA PRO A 57 -0.53 -7.29 -8.56
C PRO A 57 -1.10 -6.48 -9.73
N ARG A 58 -0.54 -5.28 -9.95
CA ARG A 58 -1.00 -4.38 -11.00
C ARG A 58 -0.32 -4.69 -12.33
N LEU A 59 -1.10 -4.75 -13.40
CA LEU A 59 -0.55 -4.75 -14.76
C LEU A 59 -0.15 -3.32 -15.16
N VAL A 60 1.10 -3.14 -15.55
CA VAL A 60 1.66 -1.90 -16.08
C VAL A 60 1.98 -2.10 -17.55
N ILE A 61 1.69 -1.09 -18.37
CA ILE A 61 2.10 -1.10 -19.78
C ILE A 61 3.41 -0.35 -19.87
N GLU A 62 4.48 -1.07 -20.13
CA GLU A 62 5.82 -0.52 -20.32
C GLU A 62 6.15 -0.48 -21.81
N THR A 63 7.05 0.42 -22.21
CA THR A 63 7.54 0.49 -23.59
C THR A 63 8.96 -0.03 -23.61
N ASP A 64 9.18 -1.10 -24.37
CA ASP A 64 10.48 -1.73 -24.55
C ASP A 64 11.44 -0.81 -25.35
N GLU A 65 12.73 -1.13 -25.35
CA GLU A 65 13.79 -0.43 -26.11
C GLU A 65 13.47 -0.36 -27.62
N THR A 66 12.67 -1.30 -28.12
CA THR A 66 12.18 -1.37 -29.50
C THR A 66 10.98 -0.47 -29.78
N GLY A 67 10.48 0.26 -28.79
CA GLY A 67 9.28 1.11 -28.88
C GLY A 67 7.96 0.33 -28.82
N LYS A 68 8.00 -0.98 -28.52
CA LYS A 68 6.82 -1.82 -28.43
C LYS A 68 6.24 -1.82 -27.02
N SER A 69 4.92 -1.67 -26.90
CA SER A 69 4.24 -1.79 -25.60
C SER A 69 4.14 -3.24 -25.14
N GLN A 70 4.53 -3.51 -23.90
CA GLN A 70 4.42 -4.80 -23.23
C GLN A 70 3.67 -4.65 -21.90
N GLY A 71 2.76 -5.59 -21.62
CA GLY A 71 2.11 -5.70 -20.32
C GLY A 71 3.02 -6.45 -19.35
N VAL A 72 3.46 -5.79 -18.29
CA VAL A 72 4.31 -6.35 -17.23
C VAL A 72 3.53 -6.33 -15.91
N ILE A 73 3.53 -7.45 -15.19
CA ILE A 73 2.92 -7.55 -13.87
C ILE A 73 3.91 -6.96 -12.86
N SER A 74 3.50 -5.89 -12.17
CA SER A 74 4.33 -5.26 -11.13
C SER A 74 4.45 -6.17 -9.91
N GLU A 75 5.68 -6.38 -9.44
CA GLU A 75 5.97 -7.14 -8.21
C GLU A 75 5.75 -6.31 -6.94
N THR A 76 5.84 -4.98 -7.05
CA THR A 76 5.77 -4.05 -5.92
C THR A 76 4.39 -3.41 -5.79
N ASP A 77 3.76 -3.11 -6.92
CA ASP A 77 2.50 -2.37 -6.92
C ASP A 77 1.32 -3.33 -6.92
N THR A 78 0.54 -3.25 -5.84
CA THR A 78 -0.69 -4.00 -5.69
C THR A 78 -1.90 -3.09 -5.67
N VAL A 79 -3.05 -3.65 -6.05
CA VAL A 79 -4.36 -3.02 -5.98
C VAL A 79 -5.28 -3.90 -5.14
N LYS A 80 -5.97 -3.30 -4.17
CA LYS A 80 -6.98 -3.99 -3.37
C LYS A 80 -8.29 -4.10 -4.15
N LEU A 81 -8.98 -5.23 -4.06
CA LEU A 81 -10.30 -5.38 -4.67
C LEU A 81 -11.29 -4.33 -4.12
N SER A 82 -11.20 -4.02 -2.83
CA SER A 82 -12.00 -2.97 -2.18
C SER A 82 -11.81 -1.58 -2.77
N SER A 83 -10.70 -1.29 -3.46
CA SER A 83 -10.48 0.00 -4.15
C SER A 83 -11.43 0.24 -5.34
N PHE A 84 -12.13 -0.81 -5.77
CA PHE A 84 -13.18 -0.75 -6.80
C PHE A 84 -14.60 -0.61 -6.22
N ARG A 85 -14.77 -0.50 -4.90
CA ARG A 85 -16.11 -0.28 -4.30
C ARG A 85 -16.75 1.00 -4.85
N GLY A 86 -18.03 0.91 -5.17
CA GLY A 86 -18.79 2.00 -5.81
C GLY A 86 -18.49 2.19 -7.31
N LYS A 87 -17.52 1.45 -7.87
CA LYS A 87 -17.27 1.39 -9.32
C LYS A 87 -17.95 0.15 -9.91
N LYS A 88 -17.99 0.07 -11.24
CA LYS A 88 -18.48 -1.09 -11.99
C LYS A 88 -17.31 -1.81 -12.68
N PRO A 89 -16.43 -2.50 -11.94
CA PRO A 89 -15.27 -3.18 -12.52
C PRO A 89 -15.72 -4.35 -13.41
N VAL A 90 -14.98 -4.61 -14.49
CA VAL A 90 -15.11 -5.82 -15.31
C VAL A 90 -14.01 -6.79 -14.92
N CYS A 91 -14.37 -8.01 -14.57
CA CYS A 91 -13.42 -9.08 -14.28
C CYS A 91 -13.41 -10.07 -15.45
N MET A 92 -12.23 -10.31 -16.01
CA MET A 92 -12.03 -11.33 -17.04
C MET A 92 -11.17 -12.45 -16.46
N ILE A 93 -11.72 -13.65 -16.42
CA ILE A 93 -11.02 -14.85 -15.96
C ILE A 93 -10.60 -15.63 -17.20
N MET A 94 -9.30 -15.82 -17.37
CA MET A 94 -8.74 -16.60 -18.47
C MET A 94 -8.11 -17.87 -17.90
N SER A 95 -8.51 -19.01 -18.44
CA SER A 95 -7.90 -20.30 -18.14
C SER A 95 -7.34 -20.89 -19.43
N SER A 96 -6.06 -21.23 -19.46
CA SER A 96 -5.48 -22.05 -20.51
C SER A 96 -5.37 -23.49 -20.04
N TYR A 97 -5.80 -24.44 -20.86
CA TYR A 97 -5.50 -25.85 -20.67
C TYR A 97 -4.18 -26.15 -21.37
N THR A 98 -3.23 -26.70 -20.62
CA THR A 98 -1.96 -27.24 -21.12
C THR A 98 -2.05 -28.75 -21.19
#